data_AF-A0A7W3LJW3-F1
#
_entry.id   AF-A0A7W3LJW3-F1
#
_cell.length_a   1.000
_cell.length_b   1.000
_cell.length_c   1.000
_cell.angle_alpha   90.00
_cell.angle_beta   90.00
_cell.angle_gamma   90.00
#
_symmetry.space_group_name_H-M   'P 1'
#
loop_
_entity.id
_entity.type
_entity.pdbx_description
1 polymer ?
#
loop_
_entity_poly.entity_id
_entity_poly.type
_entity_poly.pdbx_seq_one_letter_code
_entity_poly.pdbx_strand_id
1 'polypeptide(L)' 'MGGDAMAYRVGQWATGNVGRQALRAIIEHPDLELAGLVVSDPAKVGRDAGELSGVGRRTGVRATPDPAALIAARYLLR' A
#
# COMPACT_ATOMS: atom_id res chain seq x y z
N MET A 1 9.20 -26.51 6.82
CA MET A 1 10.45 -25.76 6.60
C MET A 1 10.14 -24.32 6.96
N GLY A 2 10.25 -23.99 8.24
CA GLY A 2 9.91 -22.69 8.79
C GLY A 2 11.15 -21.80 8.79
N GLY A 3 11.10 -20.71 8.02
CA GLY A 3 11.70 -19.45 8.44
C GLY A 3 10.53 -18.51 8.68
N ASP A 4 10.60 -17.64 9.67
CA ASP A 4 9.64 -16.53 9.79
C ASP A 4 9.58 -15.83 8.43
N ALA A 5 8.49 -16.01 7.69
CA ALA A 5 8.37 -15.47 6.34
C ALA A 5 8.23 -13.95 6.46
N MET A 6 9.36 -13.26 6.46
CA MET A 6 9.42 -11.80 6.54
C MET A 6 8.75 -11.24 5.29
N ALA A 7 7.51 -10.80 5.46
CA ALA A 7 6.75 -10.17 4.40
C ALA A 7 7.51 -8.96 3.87
N TYR A 8 7.65 -8.85 2.54
CA TYR A 8 8.25 -7.68 1.93
C TYR A 8 7.31 -6.49 2.09
N ARG A 9 7.81 -5.41 2.69
CA ARG A 9 7.07 -4.17 2.83
C ARG A 9 7.09 -3.40 1.51
N VAL A 10 5.92 -3.22 0.91
CA VAL A 10 5.75 -2.61 -0.41
C VAL A 10 5.01 -1.29 -0.28
N GLY A 11 5.59 -0.24 -0.87
CA GLY A 11 4.90 1.01 -1.13
C GLY A 11 4.32 0.99 -2.54
N GLN A 12 3.05 1.33 -2.69
CA GLN A 12 2.41 1.48 -4.00
C GLN A 12 2.27 2.96 -4.34
N TRP A 13 2.72 3.36 -5.52
CA TRP A 13 2.48 4.70 -6.07
C TRP A 13 1.52 4.60 -7.24
N ALA A 14 0.44 5.38 -7.18
CA ALA A 14 -0.63 5.51 -8.16
C ALA A 14 -1.66 4.38 -8.13
N THR A 15 -2.90 4.76 -8.44
CA THR A 15 -4.10 3.90 -8.42
C THR A 15 -4.93 4.10 -9.69
N GLY A 16 -4.26 4.14 -10.85
CA GLY A 16 -4.92 4.08 -12.16
C GLY A 16 -5.39 2.66 -12.49
N ASN A 17 -5.74 2.38 -13.75
CA ASN A 17 -6.23 1.05 -14.16
C ASN A 17 -5.29 -0.10 -13.77
N VAL A 18 -3.99 0.05 -14.05
CA VAL A 18 -2.97 -0.94 -13.66
C VAL A 18 -2.64 -0.84 -12.18
N GLY A 19 -2.44 0.39 -11.67
CA GLY A 19 -2.06 0.62 -10.26
C GLY A 19 -3.08 0.07 -9.26
N ARG A 20 -4.37 0.09 -9.60
CA ARG A 20 -5.43 -0.51 -8.79
C ARG A 20 -5.29 -2.04 -8.70
N GLN A 21 -4.98 -2.70 -9.82
CA GLN A 21 -4.77 -4.15 -9.84
C GLN A 21 -3.48 -4.55 -9.11
N ALA A 22 -2.40 -3.78 -9.29
CA ALA A 22 -1.17 -3.95 -8.53
C ALA A 22 -1.40 -3.79 -7.02
N LEU A 23 -2.13 -2.75 -6.62
CA LEU A 23 -2.51 -2.54 -5.22
C LEU A 23 -3.28 -3.73 -4.64
N ARG A 24 -4.26 -4.24 -5.40
CA ARG A 24 -5.01 -5.45 -5.02
C ARG A 24 -4.09 -6.66 -4.85
N ALA A 25 -3.21 -6.91 -5.82
CA ALA A 25 -2.27 -8.02 -5.78
C ALA A 25 -1.36 -7.94 -4.54
N ILE A 26 -0.85 -6.74 -4.21
CA ILE A 26 -0.04 -6.54 -2.98
C ILE A 26 -0.85 -6.88 -1.72
N ILE A 27 -2.10 -6.41 -1.62
CA ILE A 27 -2.95 -6.63 -0.44
C ILE A 27 -3.32 -8.11 -0.24
N GLU A 28 -3.45 -8.87 -1.31
CA GLU A 28 -3.86 -10.28 -1.29
C GLU A 28 -2.68 -11.26 -1.24
N HIS A 29 -1.44 -10.80 -1.42
CA HIS A 29 -0.26 -11.68 -1.46
C HIS A 29 0.22 -12.06 -0.06
N PRO A 30 0.43 -13.36 0.24
CA PRO A 30 0.77 -13.84 1.58
C PRO A 30 2.14 -13.33 2.07
N ASP A 31 3.08 -13.10 1.16
CA ASP A 31 4.44 -12.65 1.50
C ASP A 31 4.66 -11.14 1.31
N LEU A 32 3.61 -10.34 1.07
CA LEU A 32 3.73 -8.87 0.92
C LEU A 32 2.89 -8.14 1.97
N GLU A 33 3.43 -7.04 2.46
CA GLU A 33 2.75 -6.10 3.35
C GLU A 33 2.66 -4.73 2.67
N LEU A 34 1.46 -4.18 2.50
CA LEU A 34 1.29 -2.82 2.02
C LEU A 34 1.73 -1.83 3.12
N ALA A 35 2.87 -1.18 2.93
CA ALA A 35 3.43 -0.22 3.89
C ALA A 35 2.91 1.22 3.67
N GLY A 36 2.40 1.53 2.48
CA GLY A 36 1.81 2.83 2.19
C GLY A 36 1.37 2.99 0.75
N LEU A 37 0.56 4.03 0.51
CA LEU A 37 -0.09 4.29 -0.77
C LEU A 37 0.01 5.77 -1.13
N VAL A 38 0.62 6.07 -2.27
CA VAL A 38 0.72 7.44 -2.80
C VAL A 38 -0.28 7.63 -3.94
N VAL A 39 -1.04 8.72 -3.88
CA VAL A 39 -2.01 9.11 -4.92
C VAL A 39 -1.77 10.55 -5.35
N SER A 40 -1.93 10.83 -6.64
CA SER A 40 -1.88 12.20 -7.18
C SER A 40 -3.25 12.89 -7.21
N ASP A 41 -4.33 12.11 -7.18
CA ASP A 41 -5.71 12.61 -7.21
C ASP A 41 -6.14 13.04 -5.79
N PRO A 42 -6.43 14.34 -5.55
CA PRO A 42 -6.83 14.84 -4.24
C PRO A 42 -8.07 14.16 -3.67
N ALA A 43 -9.01 13.70 -4.53
CA ALA A 43 -10.22 13.01 -4.10
C ALA A 43 -9.94 11.62 -3.50
N LYS A 44 -8.70 11.12 -3.64
CA LYS A 44 -8.26 9.84 -3.09
C LYS A 44 -7.48 9.96 -1.80
N VAL A 45 -6.99 11.16 -1.46
CA VAL A 45 -6.22 11.39 -0.23
C VAL A 45 -7.06 11.02 1.00
N GLY A 46 -6.46 10.30 1.94
CA GLY A 46 -7.07 9.85 3.18
C GLY A 46 -7.98 8.61 3.05
N ARG A 47 -8.34 8.18 1.84
CA ARG A 47 -9.13 6.97 1.59
C ARG A 47 -8.30 5.71 1.84
N ASP A 48 -8.97 4.63 2.25
CA ASP A 48 -8.31 3.35 2.54
C ASP A 48 -7.88 2.64 1.25
N ALA A 49 -6.70 2.04 1.25
CA ALA A 49 -6.17 1.29 0.11
C ALA A 49 -7.05 0.09 -0.29
N GLY A 50 -7.75 -0.52 0.66
CA GLY A 50 -8.70 -1.61 0.42
C GLY A 50 -9.95 -1.14 -0.33
N GLU A 51 -10.42 0.07 -0.03
CA GLU A 51 -11.53 0.71 -0.75
C GLU A 51 -11.10 1.09 -2.17
N LEU A 52 -9.91 1.67 -2.33
CA LEU A 52 -9.38 2.10 -3.64
C LEU A 52 -9.03 0.92 -4.55
N SER A 53 -8.59 -0.21 -3.99
CA SER A 53 -8.31 -1.45 -4.72
C SER A 53 -9.58 -2.24 -5.04
N GLY A 54 -10.60 -2.19 -4.16
CA GLY A 54 -11.83 -2.96 -4.30
C GLY A 54 -11.70 -4.41 -3.83
N VAL A 55 -10.81 -4.69 -2.87
CA VAL A 55 -10.65 -6.02 -2.25
C VAL A 55 -11.76 -6.36 -1.24
N GLY A 56 -12.73 -5.47 -1.03
CA GLY A 56 -13.90 -5.73 -0.16
C GLY A 56 -13.62 -5.67 1.34
N ARG A 57 -12.40 -5.30 1.76
CA ARG A 57 -12.01 -5.09 3.16
C ARG A 57 -11.14 -3.85 3.30
N ARG A 58 -11.12 -3.25 4.49
CA ARG A 58 -10.20 -2.16 4.83
C ARG A 58 -8.84 -2.72 5.21
N THR A 59 -7.79 -1.99 4.87
CA THR A 59 -6.39 -2.34 5.16
C THR A 59 -5.81 -1.53 6.31
N GLY A 60 -6.40 -0.38 6.64
CA GLY A 60 -5.85 0.60 7.59
C GLY A 60 -4.83 1.53 6.94
N VAL A 61 -4.34 1.24 5.73
CA VAL A 61 -3.40 2.07 4.99
C VAL A 61 -4.16 3.17 4.26
N ARG A 62 -3.93 4.42 4.65
CA ARG A 62 -4.54 5.61 4.03
C ARG A 62 -3.66 6.16 2.91
N ALA A 63 -4.28 6.54 1.81
CA ALA A 63 -3.58 7.17 0.71
C ALA A 63 -3.08 8.58 1.09
N THR A 64 -1.86 8.91 0.68
CA THR A 64 -1.22 10.22 0.91
C THR A 64 -0.84 10.87 -0.42
N PRO A 65 -0.84 12.21 -0.54
CA PRO A 65 -0.26 12.90 -1.68
C PRO A 65 1.26 13.05 -1.57
N ASP A 66 1.86 12.67 -0.43
CA ASP A 66 3.27 12.88 -0.12
C ASP A 66 4.09 11.58 -0.26
N PRO A 67 4.92 11.45 -1.31
CA PRO A 67 5.83 10.32 -1.47
C PRO A 67 6.95 10.30 -0.43
N ALA A 68 7.33 11.45 0.13
CA ALA A 68 8.38 11.52 1.14
C ALA A 68 7.94 10.81 2.43
N ALA A 69 6.69 10.98 2.84
CA ALA A 69 6.10 10.22 3.96
C ALA A 69 6.20 8.68 3.76
N LEU A 70 5.94 8.18 2.54
CA LEU A 70 6.08 6.75 2.23
C LEU A 70 7.53 6.28 2.35
N ILE A 71 8.48 7.06 1.84
CA ILE A 71 9.91 6.72 1.85
C ILE A 71 10.49 6.86 3.27
N ALA A 72 10.04 7.84 4.07
CA ALA A 72 10.51 8.06 5.44
C ALA A 72 10.15 6.90 6.38
N ALA A 73 9.00 6.24 6.15
CA ALA A 73 8.62 5.02 6.88
C ALA A 73 9.65 3.87 6.74
N ARG A 74 10.59 3.96 5.78
CA ARG A 74 11.70 3.01 5.57
C ARG A 74 12.96 3.30 6.39
N TYR A 75 13.17 4.52 6.89
CA TYR A 75 14.47 4.90 7.50
C TYR A 75 14.45 5.12 9.03
N LEU A 76 13.29 5.02 9.68
CA LEU A 76 13.15 5.27 11.13
C LEU A 76 12.90 4.02 11.99
N LEU A 77 12.96 2.83 11.41
CA LEU A 77 12.83 1.58 12.16
C LEU A 77 14.07 0.69 11.90
N ARG A 78 15.09 0.93 12.73
CA ARG A 78 15.94 -0.13 13.28
C ARG A 78 15.60 -0.28 14.75
#